data_AF-A0AAC9F8E6-F1
#
_entry.id   AF-A0AAC9F8E6-F1
#
_cell.length_a   1.000
_cell.length_b   1.000
_cell.length_c   1.000
_cell.angle_alpha   90.00
_cell.angle_beta   90.00
_cell.angle_gamma   90.00
#
_symmetry.space_group_name_H-M   'P 1'
#
loop_
_entity.id
_entity.type
_entity.pdbx_description
1 polymer ?
#
loop_
_entity_poly.entity_id
_entity_poly.type
_entity_poly.pdbx_seq_one_letter_code
_entity_poly.pdbx_strand_id
1 'polypeptide(L)' 'MAVAVITAGELSYIEGFGYLDEKLTTPVTDKVLFRAASISKLFTAQAIMKLVELKKLSLNDEVGL' A
#
# COMPACT_ATOMS: atom_id res chain seq x y z
N MET A 1 11.46 9.72 -5.05
CA MET A 1 11.19 8.90 -3.85
C MET A 1 10.24 9.68 -2.95
N ALA A 2 9.33 9.03 -2.23
CA ALA A 2 8.52 9.68 -1.19
C ALA A 2 8.55 8.83 0.08
N VAL A 3 8.49 9.47 1.25
CA VAL A 3 8.51 8.80 2.56
C VAL A 3 7.45 9.42 3.45
N ALA A 4 6.74 8.57 4.21
CA ALA A 4 5.83 8.97 5.27
C ALA A 4 6.17 8.21 6.57
N VAL A 5 6.10 8.90 7.70
CA VAL A 5 6.31 8.33 9.05
C VAL A 5 5.06 8.58 9.88
N ILE A 6 4.56 7.51 10.51
CA ILE A 6 3.41 7.56 11.41
C ILE A 6 3.92 7.22 12.81
N THR A 7 3.57 8.04 13.80
CA THR A 7 3.94 7.85 15.21
C THR A 7 2.71 8.06 16.07
N ALA A 8 2.43 7.12 16.96
CA ALA A 8 1.23 7.15 17.82
C ALA A 8 -0.10 7.34 17.05
N GLY A 9 -0.18 6.82 15.82
CA GLY A 9 -1.38 6.92 14.98
C GLY A 9 -1.49 8.22 14.18
N GLU A 10 -0.56 9.17 14.34
CA GLU A 10 -0.54 10.45 13.63
C GLU A 10 0.57 10.49 12.58
N LEU A 11 0.32 11.16 11.46
CA LEU A 11 1.33 11.41 10.42
C LEU A 11 2.32 12.45 10.94
N SER A 12 3.48 11.99 11.40
CA SER A 12 4.52 12.86 11.99
C SER A 12 5.48 13.44 10.95
N TYR A 13 5.56 12.83 9.76
CA TYR A 13 6.40 13.32 8.65
C TYR A 13 5.89 12.80 7.31
N ILE A 14 5.91 13.65 6.28
CA ILE A 14 5.73 13.25 4.89
C ILE A 14 6.54 14.16 3.99
N GLU A 15 7.32 13.60 3.05
CA GLU A 15 8.17 14.39 2.16
C GLU A 15 8.43 13.67 0.84
N GLY A 16 8.55 14.46 -0.23
CA GLY A 16 8.94 14.01 -1.56
C GLY A 16 10.38 14.40 -1.87
N PHE A 17 11.12 13.49 -2.50
CA PHE A 17 12.52 13.67 -2.87
C PHE A 17 12.74 13.40 -4.37
N GLY A 18 13.37 14.34 -5.06
CA GLY A 18 13.72 14.24 -6.47
C GLY A 18 12.54 14.54 -7.41
N TYR A 19 12.61 14.02 -8.63
CA TYR A 19 11.70 14.34 -9.73
C TYR A 19 11.17 13.06 -10.40
N LEU A 20 10.02 13.17 -11.07
CA LEU A 20 9.40 12.06 -11.81
C LEU A 20 9.94 11.90 -13.22
N ASP A 21 10.66 12.90 -13.72
CA ASP A 21 11.22 12.97 -15.06
C ASP A 21 12.71 13.30 -15.04
N GLU A 22 13.41 12.85 -16.07
CA GLU A 22 14.86 13.05 -16.22
C GLU A 22 15.24 14.51 -16.45
N LYS A 23 14.30 15.34 -16.94
CA LYS A 23 14.51 16.78 -17.16
C LYS A 23 14.36 17.60 -15.87
N LEU A 24 14.06 16.96 -14.75
CA LEU A 24 13.90 17.56 -13.43
C LEU A 24 12.83 18.66 -13.40
N THR A 25 11.71 18.44 -14.09
CA THR A 25 10.63 19.43 -14.22
C THR A 25 9.45 19.17 -13.30
N THR A 26 9.25 17.91 -12.89
CA THR A 26 8.10 17.46 -12.10
C THR A 26 8.58 16.92 -10.75
N PRO A 27 8.67 17.77 -9.71
CA PRO A 27 9.12 17.33 -8.40
C PRO A 27 8.18 16.29 -7.80
N VAL A 28 8.72 15.37 -7.03
CA VAL A 28 7.91 14.42 -6.25
C VAL A 28 7.25 15.18 -5.10
N THR A 29 5.94 15.05 -4.96
CA THR A 29 5.15 15.60 -3.85
C THR A 29 4.44 14.47 -3.09
N ASP A 30 3.82 14.84 -1.97
CA ASP A 30 2.99 13.95 -1.13
C ASP A 30 1.75 13.38 -1.86
N LYS A 31 1.39 13.91 -3.03
CA LYS A 31 0.24 13.48 -3.83
C LYS A 31 0.59 12.55 -5.00
N VAL A 32 1.87 12.27 -5.22
CA VAL A 32 2.31 11.40 -6.31
C VAL A 32 1.90 9.95 -6.02
N LEU A 33 1.27 9.31 -7.02
CA LEU A 33 0.96 7.89 -6.97
C LEU A 33 2.15 7.04 -7.45
N PHE A 34 2.47 6.00 -6.68
CA PHE A 34 3.47 4.99 -7.05
C PHE A 34 2.79 3.64 -7.24
N ARG A 35 3.41 2.75 -8.04
CA ARG A 35 2.97 1.36 -8.17
C ARG A 35 3.29 0.61 -6.86
N ALA A 36 2.26 0.13 -6.17
CA ALA A 36 2.40 -0.54 -4.88
C ALA A 36 3.19 -1.87 -4.92
N ALA A 37 3.31 -2.52 -6.09
CA ALA A 37 3.99 -3.81 -6.26
C ALA A 37 3.58 -4.82 -5.16
N SER A 38 4.54 -5.51 -4.52
CA SER A 38 4.23 -6.54 -3.52
C SER A 38 3.55 -6.05 -2.24
N ILE A 39 3.45 -4.74 -1.99
CA ILE A 39 2.62 -4.19 -0.89
C ILE A 39 1.14 -4.58 -1.10
N SER A 40 0.70 -4.79 -2.35
CA SER A 40 -0.65 -5.25 -2.67
C SER A 40 -1.05 -6.55 -1.99
N LYS A 41 -0.09 -7.43 -1.66
CA LYS A 41 -0.35 -8.70 -0.98
C LYS A 41 -1.02 -8.50 0.38
N LEU A 42 -0.64 -7.46 1.12
CA LEU A 42 -1.25 -7.15 2.42
C LEU A 42 -2.74 -6.84 2.26
N PHE A 43 -3.10 -6.05 1.24
CA PHE A 43 -4.50 -5.73 0.95
C PHE A 43 -5.30 -6.98 0.54
N THR A 44 -4.74 -7.84 -0.32
CA THR A 44 -5.38 -9.11 -0.68
C THR A 44 -5.56 -10.01 0.53
N ALA A 45 -4.53 -10.17 1.37
CA ALA A 45 -4.62 -10.98 2.59
C ALA A 45 -5.68 -10.42 3.55
N GLN A 46 -5.73 -9.09 3.74
CA GLN A 46 -6.75 -8.44 4.57
C GLN A 46 -8.17 -8.69 4.02
N ALA A 47 -8.35 -8.65 2.70
CA ALA A 47 -9.63 -8.97 2.07
C ALA A 47 -10.05 -10.42 2.33
N ILE A 48 -9.11 -11.38 2.20
CA ILE A 48 -9.37 -12.78 2.54
C ILE A 48 -9.76 -12.92 4.02
N MET A 49 -9.03 -12.28 4.94
CA MET A 49 -9.37 -12.33 6.37
C MET A 49 -10.74 -11.72 6.68
N LYS A 50 -11.17 -10.69 5.94
CA LYS A 50 -12.54 -10.17 6.05
C LYS A 50 -13.59 -11.17 5.56
N LEU A 51 -13.31 -11.95 4.53
CA LEU A 51 -14.20 -13.03 4.09
C LEU A 51 -14.29 -14.15 5.14
N VAL A 52 -13.18 -14.49 5.80
CA VAL A 52 -13.15 -15.44 6.93
C VAL A 52 -13.99 -14.94 8.09
N GLU A 53 -13.81 -13.67 8.50
CA GLU A 53 -14.61 -13.03 9.57
C GLU A 53 -16.11 -13.08 9.26
N LEU A 54 -16.49 -12.86 8.01
CA LEU A 54 -17.86 -12.94 7.52
C LEU A 54 -18.36 -14.37 7.28
N LYS A 55 -17.56 -15.41 7.62
CA LYS A 55 -17.84 -16.83 7.39
C LYS A 55 -18.16 -17.19 5.94
N LYS A 56 -17.60 -16.44 4.98
CA LYS A 56 -17.78 -16.67 3.54
C LYS A 56 -16.81 -17.72 2.98
N LEU A 57 -15.70 -17.96 3.68
CA LEU A 57 -14.72 -19.01 3.41
C LEU A 57 -13.99 -19.37 4.71
N SER A 58 -13.31 -20.51 4.74
CA SER A 58 -12.36 -20.93 5.77
C SER A 58 -10.92 -20.83 5.26
N LEU A 59 -9.97 -20.60 6.16
CA LEU A 59 -8.54 -20.65 5.83
C LEU A 59 -8.06 -22.05 5.44
N ASN A 60 -8.84 -23.08 5.79
CA ASN A 60 -8.56 -24.48 5.45
C ASN A 60 -9.33 -24.95 4.22
N ASP A 61 -10.09 -24.07 3.56
CA ASP A 61 -10.75 -24.44 2.32
C ASP A 61 -9.69 -24.77 1.26
N GLU A 62 -9.90 -25.87 0.53
CA GLU A 62 -9.06 -26.19 -0.62
C GLU A 62 -9.33 -25.17 -1.74
N VAL A 63 -8.27 -24.64 -2.32
CA VAL A 63 -8.38 -23.91 -3.58
C VAL A 63 -8.59 -24.96 -4.66
N GLY A 64 -9.77 -24.97 -5.29
CA GLY A 64 -10.15 -26.00 -6.26
C GLY A 64 -9.17 -26.15 -7.43
N LEU A 65 -9.28 -27.30 -8.12
CA LEU A 65 -8.64 -27.57 -9.42
C LEU A 65 -9.52 -27.09 -10.58
#